data_AF-A0A484ZJ81-F1
#
_entry.id   AF-A0A484ZJ81-F1
#
_cell.length_a   1.000
_cell.length_b   1.000
_cell.length_c   1.000
_cell.angle_alpha   90.00
_cell.angle_beta   90.00
_cell.angle_gamma   90.00
#
_symmetry.space_group_name_H-M   'P 1'
#
loop_
_entity.id
_entity.type
_entity.pdbx_description
1 polymer ?
#
loop_
_entity_poly.entity_id
_entity_poly.type
_entity_poly.pdbx_seq_one_letter_code
_entity_poly.pdbx_strand_id
1 'polypeptide(L)' 'MVDLAAKLLKHGFELDATHGTAVVLGEAGINPRLVNKVHEGRPHIQDRIKNGEYNYIVNTTGRTSGNRGF' A
#
# COMPACT_ATOMS: atom_id res chain seq x y z
N MET A 1 8.82 -7.70 0.02
CA MET A 1 7.47 -7.20 -0.31
C MET A 1 6.78 -8.05 -1.38
N VAL A 2 7.42 -8.36 -2.51
CA VAL A 2 6.81 -9.16 -3.61
C VAL A 2 6.26 -10.52 -3.13
N ASP A 3 7.06 -11.33 -2.41
CA ASP A 3 6.62 -12.63 -1.90
C ASP A 3 5.40 -12.52 -0.95
N LEU A 4 5.38 -11.51 -0.08
CA LEU A 4 4.25 -11.26 0.80
C LEU A 4 2.98 -10.88 0.01
N ALA A 5 3.10 -10.01 -0.98
CA ALA A 5 1.99 -9.62 -1.85
C ALA A 5 1.41 -10.83 -2.61
N ALA A 6 2.28 -11.70 -3.15
CA ALA A 6 1.85 -12.92 -3.83
C ALA A 6 1.10 -13.87 -2.91
N LYS A 7 1.54 -14.03 -1.66
CA LYS A 7 0.83 -14.83 -0.65
C LYS A 7 -0.54 -14.26 -0.31
N LEU A 8 -0.65 -12.94 -0.12
CA LEU A 8 -1.93 -12.29 0.15
C LEU A 8 -2.91 -12.46 -1.02
N LEU A 9 -2.47 -12.28 -2.26
CA LEU A 9 -3.28 -12.54 -3.45
C LEU A 9 -3.76 -13.99 -3.51
N LYS A 10 -2.87 -14.95 -3.21
CA LYS A 10 -3.23 -16.38 -3.14
C LYS A 10 -4.29 -16.68 -2.08
N HIS A 11 -4.35 -15.89 -1.00
CA HIS A 11 -5.38 -15.98 0.03
C HIS A 11 -6.65 -15.17 -0.28
N GLY A 12 -6.77 -14.58 -1.47
CA GLY A 12 -7.97 -13.87 -1.92
C GLY A 12 -8.04 -12.40 -1.48
N PHE A 13 -6.94 -11.82 -1.03
CA PHE A 13 -6.89 -10.39 -0.72
C PHE A 13 -6.78 -9.55 -2.01
N GLU A 14 -7.48 -8.42 -2.03
CA GLU A 14 -7.15 -7.32 -2.93
C GLU A 14 -6.04 -6.46 -2.33
N LEU A 15 -5.22 -5.83 -3.19
CA LEU A 15 -4.05 -5.08 -2.75
C LEU A 15 -4.18 -3.60 -3.12
N ASP A 16 -3.95 -2.74 -2.13
CA ASP A 16 -3.65 -1.32 -2.33
C ASP A 16 -2.18 -1.05 -1.98
N ALA A 17 -1.52 -0.16 -2.73
CA ALA A 17 -0.15 0.25 -2.44
C ALA A 17 0.10 1.72 -2.75
N THR A 18 0.98 2.36 -1.97
CA THR A 18 1.52 3.69 -2.30
C THR A 18 2.49 3.59 -3.46
N HIS A 19 2.75 4.71 -4.13
CA HIS A 19 3.46 4.76 -5.41
C HIS A 19 4.76 3.94 -5.47
N GLY A 20 5.70 4.16 -4.53
CA GLY A 20 6.98 3.44 -4.54
C GLY A 20 6.82 1.93 -4.38
N THR A 21 5.88 1.48 -3.54
CA THR A 21 5.59 0.04 -3.38
C THR A 21 4.90 -0.52 -4.62
N ALA A 22 3.98 0.24 -5.24
CA ALA A 22 3.29 -0.16 -6.46
C ALA A 22 4.27 -0.37 -7.64
N VAL A 23 5.30 0.47 -7.76
CA VAL A 23 6.37 0.29 -8.76
C VAL A 23 7.08 -1.04 -8.57
N VAL A 24 7.59 -1.32 -7.37
CA VAL A 24 8.32 -2.57 -7.06
C VAL A 24 7.44 -3.81 -7.27
N LEU A 25 6.15 -3.73 -6.97
CA LEU A 25 5.20 -4.82 -7.23
C LEU A 25 4.91 -4.98 -8.72
N GLY A 26 4.74 -3.88 -9.45
CA GLY A 26 4.48 -3.88 -10.89
C GLY A 26 5.62 -4.46 -11.70
N GLU A 27 6.87 -4.18 -11.32
CA GLU A 27 8.07 -4.81 -11.91
C GLU A 27 8.07 -6.35 -11.75
N ALA A 28 7.38 -6.87 -10.74
CA ALA A 28 7.20 -8.29 -10.51
C ALA A 28 5.87 -8.85 -11.09
N GLY A 29 5.13 -8.05 -11.86
CA GLY A 29 3.86 -8.45 -12.48
C GLY A 29 2.64 -8.37 -11.55
N ILE A 30 2.76 -7.74 -10.39
CA ILE A 30 1.65 -7.53 -9.43
C ILE A 30 1.19 -6.08 -9.48
N ASN A 31 -0.05 -5.84 -9.91
CA ASN A 31 -0.59 -4.50 -10.09
C ASN A 31 -1.63 -4.18 -8.99
N PRO A 32 -1.21 -3.62 -7.83
CA PRO A 32 -2.14 -3.18 -6.79
C PRO A 32 -2.90 -1.91 -7.22
N ARG A 33 -4.05 -1.65 -6.59
CA ARG A 33 -4.74 -0.36 -6.68
C ARG A 33 -3.88 0.71 -6.03
N LEU A 34 -3.59 1.79 -6.75
CA LEU A 34 -2.80 2.88 -6.20
C LEU A 34 -3.58 3.62 -5.10
N VAL A 35 -2.91 3.97 -4.01
CA VAL A 35 -3.45 4.83 -2.95
C VAL A 35 -2.49 5.96 -2.60
N ASN A 36 -3.04 7.16 -2.44
CA ASN A 36 -2.29 8.35 -2.08
C ASN A 36 -1.88 8.32 -0.59
N LYS A 37 -0.70 8.87 -0.28
CA LYS A 37 -0.36 9.31 1.08
C LYS A 37 -1.19 10.54 1.46
N VAL A 38 -1.20 10.90 2.74
CA VAL A 38 -2.01 12.02 3.23
C VAL A 38 -1.67 13.34 2.52
N HIS A 39 -0.39 13.56 2.21
CA HIS A 39 0.08 14.76 1.53
C HIS A 39 -0.04 14.74 -0.01
N GLU A 40 -0.54 13.65 -0.61
CA GLU A 40 -0.58 13.46 -2.08
C GLU A 40 -1.98 13.74 -2.67
N GLY A 41 -3.00 14.00 -1.83
CA GLY A 41 -4.36 14.35 -2.27
C GLY A 41 -5.43 13.30 -1.93
N ARG A 42 -6.70 13.61 -2.16
CA ARG A 42 -7.86 12.81 -1.74
C ARG A 42 -8.42 11.93 -2.88
N PRO A 43 -9.04 10.76 -2.60
CA PRO A 43 -9.00 10.07 -1.31
C PRO A 43 -7.60 9.50 -1.03
N HIS A 44 -7.10 9.69 0.19
CA HIS A 44 -5.82 9.12 0.62
C HIS A 44 -6.01 7.95 1.58
N ILE A 45 -4.93 7.26 1.93
CA ILE A 45 -4.97 6.07 2.77
C ILE A 45 -5.70 6.26 4.11
N GLN A 46 -5.57 7.41 4.79
CA GLN A 46 -6.30 7.65 6.04
C GLN A 46 -7.83 7.69 5.84
N ASP A 47 -8.32 8.07 4.64
CA ASP A 47 -9.76 8.07 4.34
C ASP A 47 -10.26 6.65 4.20
N ARG A 48 -9.53 5.83 3.46
CA ARG A 48 -9.83 4.42 3.24
C ARG A 48 -9.82 3.62 4.54
N ILE A 49 -8.85 3.91 5.44
CA ILE A 49 -8.82 3.33 6.79
C ILE A 49 -10.05 3.75 7.60
N LYS A 50 -10.40 5.05 7.61
CA LYS A 50 -11.59 5.55 8.33
C LYS A 50 -12.88 4.94 7.80
N ASN A 51 -12.93 4.65 6.51
CA ASN A 51 -14.06 4.00 5.84
C ASN A 51 -14.08 2.47 6.04
N GLY A 52 -13.10 1.89 6.73
CA GLY A 52 -13.03 0.44 6.97
C GLY A 52 -12.67 -0.38 5.74
N GLU A 53 -12.05 0.21 4.72
CA GLU A 53 -11.71 -0.46 3.45
C GLU A 53 -10.58 -1.51 3.57
N TYR A 54 -9.87 -1.56 4.70
CA TYR A 54 -8.74 -2.48 4.88
C TYR A 54 -8.93 -3.38 6.10
N ASN A 55 -8.80 -4.69 5.89
CA ASN A 55 -8.72 -5.68 6.96
C ASN A 55 -7.29 -5.98 7.40
N TYR A 56 -6.29 -5.59 6.60
CA TYR A 56 -4.88 -5.84 6.87
C TYR A 56 -4.01 -4.72 6.29
N ILE A 57 -3.03 -4.25 7.06
CA ILE A 57 -2.10 -3.19 6.65
C ILE A 57 -0.68 -3.61 7.01
N VAL A 58 0.20 -3.57 6.01
CA VAL A 58 1.64 -3.76 6.19
C VAL A 58 2.33 -2.41 5.99
N ASN A 59 2.88 -1.87 7.07
CA ASN A 59 3.72 -0.67 7.02
C ASN A 59 5.11 -1.02 7.59
N THR A 60 6.11 -1.06 6.72
CA THR A 60 7.52 -1.23 7.12
C THR A 60 8.26 0.07 6.84
N THR A 61 8.79 0.73 7.87
CA THR A 61 9.53 1.98 7.71
C THR A 61 11.01 1.69 7.44
N GLY A 62 11.46 1.97 6.22
CA GLY A 62 12.88 2.18 5.91
C GLY A 62 13.21 3.65 6.20
N ARG A 63 14.20 3.91 7.05
CA ARG A 63 14.52 5.29 7.47
C ARG A 63 15.14 6.06 6.30
N THR A 64 14.32 6.84 5.60
CA THR A 64 14.77 8.01 4.82
C THR A 64 13.92 9.19 5.29
N SER A 65 14.62 10.20 5.81
CA SER A 65 14.13 11.31 6.61
C SER A 65 12.85 11.99 6.12
N GLY A 66 11.93 12.33 7.05
CA GLY A 66 11.17 13.59 6.90
C GLY A 66 9.66 13.64 7.10
N ASN A 67 8.93 12.59 7.51
CA ASN A 67 7.66 12.73 8.26
C ASN A 67 7.13 11.35 8.69
N ARG A 68 6.57 11.25 9.90
CA ARG A 68 6.17 9.98 10.52
C ARG A 68 4.85 9.47 9.94
N GLY A 69 4.85 8.25 9.41
CA GLY A 69 3.62 7.55 9.00
C GLY A 69 2.89 8.23 7.85
N PHE A 70 1.79 7.61 7.40
CA PHE A 70 1.02 8.06 6.24
C PHE A 70 0.58 9.53 6.27
#